data_AF-A0A060C0Z0-F1
#
_entry.id   AF-A0A060C0Z0-F1
#
_cell.length_a   1.000
_cell.length_b   1.000
_cell.length_c   1.000
_cell.angle_alpha   90.00
_cell.angle_beta   90.00
_cell.angle_gamma   90.00
#
_symmetry.space_group_name_H-M   'P 1'
#
loop_
_entity.id
_entity.type
_entity.pdbx_description
1 polymer ?
#
loop_
_entity_poly.entity_id
_entity_poly.type
_entity_poly.pdbx_seq_one_letter_code
_entity_poly.pdbx_strand_id
1 'polypeptide(L)'
;FIDAGSGGGIGFALSESTNPAICGEEKIIDARLYHTIKEVKNGAGAPPIKTERGWLHVAHGVRACAAGLRYVLYVFVTDLNDPAKVIAAPGGHFIAPLGDERGGDVSNVIFSNGVAVRGEELFIYYASCDTRMHVAT
;
A
#
# COMPACT_ATOMS: atom_id res chain seq x y z
N PHE A 1 -11.88 -15.24 6.62
CA PHE A 1 -10.90 -14.26 6.08
C PHE A 1 -11.05 -14.21 4.57
N ILE A 2 -10.96 -13.03 3.97
CA ILE A 2 -11.08 -12.85 2.51
C ILE A 2 -9.92 -13.56 1.82
N ASP A 3 -10.23 -14.53 0.96
CA ASP A 3 -9.28 -15.08 0.00
C ASP A 3 -8.96 -13.99 -1.02
N ALA A 4 -7.69 -13.57 -1.08
CA ALA A 4 -7.28 -12.45 -1.93
C ALA A 4 -7.04 -12.88 -3.39
N GLY A 5 -7.50 -14.07 -3.77
CA GLY A 5 -7.21 -14.66 -5.07
C GLY A 5 -5.73 -15.02 -5.23
N SER A 6 -5.40 -15.60 -6.38
CA SER A 6 -4.03 -15.98 -6.75
C SER A 6 -3.16 -14.79 -7.20
N GLY A 7 -3.63 -13.54 -7.06
CA GLY A 7 -2.99 -12.33 -7.56
C GLY A 7 -1.52 -12.23 -7.19
N GLY A 8 -0.68 -11.91 -8.17
CA GLY A 8 0.79 -11.84 -8.01
C GLY A 8 1.27 -10.67 -7.16
N GLY A 9 0.42 -9.68 -6.91
CA GLY A 9 0.66 -8.53 -6.05
C GLY A 9 -0.23 -7.34 -6.43
N ILE A 10 0.33 -6.13 -6.44
CA ILE A 10 -0.40 -4.93 -6.91
C ILE A 10 -0.42 -4.93 -8.44
N GLY A 11 -1.63 -5.02 -8.99
CA GLY A 11 -1.92 -4.87 -10.41
C GLY A 11 -2.15 -3.42 -10.81
N PHE A 12 -1.87 -3.12 -12.07
CA PHE A 12 -2.15 -1.84 -12.73
C PHE A 12 -2.86 -2.10 -14.05
N ALA A 13 -3.97 -1.39 -14.26
CA ALA A 13 -4.67 -1.31 -15.52
C ALA A 13 -5.26 0.09 -15.67
N LEU A 14 -5.41 0.54 -16.91
CA LEU A 14 -6.07 1.80 -17.22
C LEU A 14 -7.51 1.54 -17.66
N SER A 15 -8.37 2.50 -17.34
CA SER A 15 -9.73 2.58 -17.86
C SER A 15 -9.97 3.97 -18.42
N GLU A 16 -10.66 4.04 -19.55
CA GLU A 16 -11.04 5.30 -20.22
C GLU A 16 -12.17 6.04 -19.50
N SER A 17 -12.88 5.38 -18.58
CA SER A 17 -13.98 5.95 -17.81
C SER A 17 -13.94 5.47 -16.38
N THR A 18 -14.40 6.30 -15.45
CA THR A 18 -14.68 5.87 -14.07
C THR A 18 -16.10 5.32 -13.92
N ASN A 19 -16.94 5.41 -14.95
CA ASN A 19 -18.32 4.93 -14.94
C ASN A 19 -18.85 4.54 -16.35
N PRO A 20 -18.97 3.24 -16.67
CA PRO A 20 -18.41 2.12 -15.93
C PRO A 20 -16.88 2.12 -16.03
N ALA A 21 -16.20 1.74 -14.94
CA ALA A 21 -14.77 1.45 -14.99
C ALA A 21 -14.58 0.05 -15.60
N ILE A 22 -14.13 0.03 -16.86
CA ILE A 22 -13.76 -1.21 -17.56
C ILE A 22 -12.26 -1.16 -17.78
N CYS A 23 -11.54 -2.00 -17.07
CA CYS A 23 -10.09 -2.13 -17.19
C CYS A 23 -9.73 -3.15 -18.27
N GLY A 24 -8.69 -2.85 -19.04
CA GLY A 24 -8.11 -3.78 -20.01
C GLY A 24 -7.22 -4.84 -19.33
N GLU A 25 -6.12 -5.18 -19.99
CA GLU A 25 -5.12 -6.09 -19.43
C GLU A 25 -4.50 -5.51 -18.14
N GLU A 26 -4.51 -6.31 -17.08
CA GLU A 26 -3.85 -5.97 -15.82
C GLU A 26 -2.39 -6.44 -15.85
N LYS A 27 -1.47 -5.54 -15.49
CA LYS A 27 -0.06 -5.84 -15.29
C LYS A 27 0.29 -5.79 -13.81
N ILE A 28 0.93 -6.82 -13.28
CA ILE A 28 1.51 -6.76 -11.93
C ILE A 28 2.70 -5.80 -11.95
N ILE A 29 2.61 -4.72 -11.16
CA ILE A 29 3.66 -3.70 -11.05
C ILE A 29 4.48 -3.86 -9.77
N ASP A 30 3.90 -4.40 -8.71
CA ASP A 30 4.60 -4.66 -7.46
C ASP A 30 4.25 -6.05 -6.91
N ALA A 31 5.12 -7.01 -7.16
CA ALA A 31 4.91 -8.40 -6.81
C ALA A 31 5.12 -8.68 -5.31
N ARG A 32 4.46 -9.73 -4.83
CA ARG A 32 4.77 -10.36 -3.55
C ARG A 32 6.15 -11.01 -3.62
N LEU A 33 6.90 -10.97 -2.52
CA LEU A 33 8.23 -11.56 -2.46
C LEU A 33 8.43 -12.34 -1.15
N TYR A 34 8.95 -13.55 -1.27
CA TYR A 34 9.29 -14.40 -0.13
C TYR A 34 10.24 -13.69 0.84
N HIS A 35 10.00 -13.89 2.13
CA HIS A 35 10.77 -13.34 3.24
C HIS A 35 10.79 -11.81 3.29
N THR A 36 9.76 -11.16 2.74
CA THR A 36 9.55 -9.71 2.84
C THR A 36 8.31 -9.36 3.64
N ILE A 37 8.09 -8.06 3.85
CA ILE A 37 6.87 -7.56 4.49
C ILE A 37 5.61 -7.77 3.67
N LYS A 38 5.73 -8.14 2.38
CA LYS A 38 4.64 -8.36 1.42
C LYS A 38 4.64 -9.78 0.86
N GLU A 39 5.04 -10.74 1.69
CA GLU A 39 5.13 -12.15 1.31
C GLU A 39 3.75 -12.76 1.00
N VAL A 40 2.78 -12.51 1.88
CA VAL A 40 1.48 -13.20 1.82
C VAL A 40 0.50 -12.41 0.96
N LYS A 41 0.41 -11.09 1.17
CA LYS A 41 -0.44 -10.16 0.41
C LYS A 41 0.24 -8.79 0.32
N ASN A 42 -0.13 -8.01 -0.68
CA ASN A 42 0.04 -6.56 -0.72
C ASN A 42 -1.14 -5.93 -1.46
N GLY A 43 -1.34 -4.64 -1.25
CA GLY A 43 -2.35 -3.88 -1.95
C GLY A 43 -2.03 -2.39 -1.96
N ALA A 44 -2.48 -1.71 -3.02
CA ALA A 44 -2.41 -0.27 -3.11
C ALA A 44 -3.20 0.36 -1.96
N GLY A 45 -2.68 1.45 -1.40
CA GLY A 45 -3.34 2.25 -0.38
C GLY A 45 -4.05 3.44 -0.99
N ALA A 46 -3.55 4.64 -0.69
CA ALA A 46 -4.08 5.86 -1.29
C ALA A 46 -3.72 5.97 -2.79
N PRO A 47 -4.47 6.77 -3.58
CA PRO A 47 -4.04 7.14 -4.92
C PRO A 47 -2.60 7.68 -4.91
N PRO A 48 -1.75 7.30 -5.88
CA PRO A 48 -0.36 7.68 -5.86
C PRO A 48 -0.19 9.19 -6.06
N ILE A 49 0.81 9.75 -5.36
CA ILE A 49 1.09 11.18 -5.35
C ILE A 49 2.07 11.48 -6.48
N LYS A 50 1.72 12.43 -7.36
CA LYS A 50 2.65 12.90 -8.41
C LYS A 50 3.77 13.72 -7.77
N THR A 51 5.02 13.37 -8.05
CA THR A 51 6.22 14.12 -7.67
C THR A 51 7.05 14.46 -8.90
N GLU A 52 8.11 15.26 -8.77
CA GLU A 52 9.06 15.50 -9.87
C GLU A 52 9.82 14.22 -10.29
N ARG A 53 9.88 13.22 -9.40
CA ARG A 53 10.67 12.00 -9.61
C ARG A 53 9.85 10.78 -10.03
N GLY A 54 8.52 10.87 -10.01
CA GLY A 54 7.63 9.72 -10.19
C GLY A 54 6.31 9.80 -9.44
N TRP A 55 5.48 8.79 -9.61
CA TRP A 55 4.28 8.55 -8.82
C TRP A 55 4.67 7.81 -7.54
N LEU A 56 4.55 8.48 -6.38
CA LEU A 56 4.82 7.90 -5.07
C LEU A 56 3.59 7.11 -4.58
N HIS A 57 3.77 5.83 -4.35
CA HIS A 57 2.73 4.93 -3.83
C HIS A 57 2.94 4.70 -2.33
N VAL A 58 1.84 4.77 -1.56
CA VAL A 58 1.76 4.25 -0.19
C VAL A 58 0.90 2.99 -0.24
N ALA A 59 1.49 1.85 0.08
CA ALA A 59 0.85 0.54 -0.03
C ALA A 59 0.97 -0.21 1.30
N HIS A 60 0.19 -1.29 1.45
CA HIS A 60 0.31 -2.18 2.61
C HIS A 60 0.89 -3.53 2.20
N GLY A 61 1.78 -4.06 3.02
CA GLY A 61 2.34 -5.41 2.89
C GLY A 61 1.89 -6.28 4.06
N VAL A 62 1.65 -7.56 3.75
CA VAL A 62 1.21 -8.55 4.73
C VAL A 62 2.16 -9.74 4.74
N ARG A 63 2.51 -10.17 5.95
CA ARG A 63 3.14 -11.48 6.18
C ARG A 63 2.44 -12.24 7.30
N ALA A 64 2.56 -13.57 7.28
CA ALA A 64 2.10 -14.41 8.37
C ALA A 64 3.10 -14.44 9.53
N CYS A 65 2.60 -14.61 10.75
CA CYS A 65 3.37 -14.92 11.94
C CYS A 65 2.53 -15.77 12.90
N ALA A 66 3.10 -16.19 14.03
CA ALA A 66 2.39 -17.02 15.01
C ALA A 66 1.11 -16.37 15.56
N ALA A 67 1.04 -15.02 15.57
CA ALA A 67 -0.13 -14.26 16.02
C ALA A 67 -1.15 -13.96 14.89
N GLY A 68 -1.01 -14.57 13.71
CA GLY A 68 -1.84 -14.30 12.54
C GLY A 68 -1.15 -13.38 11.53
N LEU A 69 -1.94 -12.58 10.80
CA LEU A 69 -1.44 -11.68 9.76
C LEU A 69 -0.92 -10.38 10.36
N ARG A 70 0.25 -9.94 9.90
CA ARG A 70 0.84 -8.64 10.26
C ARG A 70 0.78 -7.72 9.05
N TYR A 71 0.19 -6.53 9.22
CA TYR A 71 0.10 -5.50 8.19
C TYR A 71 1.00 -4.32 8.53
N VAL A 72 1.74 -3.85 7.53
CA VAL A 72 2.61 -2.66 7.61
C VAL A 72 2.47 -1.85 6.33
N LEU A 73 2.75 -0.55 6.39
CA LEU A 73 2.87 0.27 5.18
C LEU A 73 4.27 0.18 4.60
N TYR A 74 4.38 0.25 3.29
CA TYR A 74 5.61 0.45 2.55
C TYR A 74 5.37 1.41 1.39
N VAL A 75 6.44 1.88 0.76
CA VAL A 75 6.38 2.81 -0.35
C VAL A 75 7.16 2.28 -1.55
N PHE A 76 6.72 2.65 -2.74
CA PHE A 76 7.45 2.46 -3.98
C PHE A 76 7.09 3.59 -4.95
N VAL A 77 7.88 3.76 -6.01
CA VAL A 77 7.71 4.86 -6.97
C VAL A 77 7.64 4.28 -8.38
N THR A 78 6.66 4.73 -9.16
CA THR A 78 6.56 4.42 -10.60
C THR A 78 6.89 5.62 -11.47
N ASP A 79 7.27 5.38 -12.72
CA ASP A 79 7.67 6.40 -13.69
C ASP A 79 6.51 7.34 -14.05
N LEU A 80 6.80 8.64 -14.25
CA LEU A 80 5.77 9.62 -14.60
C LEU A 80 5.12 9.37 -15.96
N ASN A 81 5.91 8.87 -16.93
CA ASN A 81 5.47 8.64 -18.30
C ASN A 81 4.93 7.22 -18.49
N ASP A 82 5.47 6.26 -17.75
CA ASP A 82 4.98 4.88 -17.70
C ASP A 82 4.63 4.48 -16.25
N PRO A 83 3.39 4.75 -15.79
CA PRO A 83 2.98 4.44 -14.42
C PRO A 83 3.05 2.94 -14.06
N ALA A 84 3.20 2.06 -15.05
CA ALA A 84 3.38 0.62 -14.85
C ALA A 84 4.84 0.20 -14.62
N LYS A 85 5.79 1.13 -14.70
CA LYS A 85 7.21 0.88 -14.49
C LYS A 85 7.64 1.35 -13.11
N VAL A 86 8.02 0.43 -12.23
CA VAL A 86 8.64 0.75 -10.93
C VAL A 86 10.07 1.26 -11.15
N ILE A 87 10.38 2.41 -10.56
CA ILE A 87 11.69 3.07 -10.64
C ILE A 87 12.38 3.19 -9.29
N ALA A 88 11.66 3.01 -8.18
CA ALA A 88 12.24 2.85 -6.85
C ALA A 88 11.35 1.96 -5.97
N ALA A 89 11.96 1.03 -5.23
CA ALA A 89 11.27 0.18 -4.28
C ALA A 89 12.18 -0.05 -3.06
N PRO A 90 12.23 0.90 -2.11
CA PRO A 90 13.01 0.73 -0.90
C PRO A 90 12.58 -0.55 -0.15
N GLY A 91 13.55 -1.26 0.42
CA GLY A 91 13.29 -2.49 1.14
C GLY A 91 12.60 -2.27 2.48
N GLY A 92 11.83 -3.25 2.93
CA GLY A 92 11.21 -3.25 4.26
C GLY A 92 9.91 -2.44 4.32
N HIS A 93 9.58 -1.96 5.52
CA HIS A 93 8.38 -1.18 5.79
C HIS A 93 8.72 0.31 5.93
N PHE A 94 7.75 1.15 5.60
CA PHE A 94 7.76 2.57 5.85
C PHE A 94 7.16 2.90 7.23
N ILE A 95 5.97 2.37 7.54
CA ILE A 95 5.33 2.50 8.86
C ILE A 95 4.87 1.12 9.33
N ALA A 96 5.15 0.80 10.59
CA ALA A 96 4.70 -0.42 11.25
C ALA A 96 4.15 -0.08 12.64
N PRO A 97 3.26 -0.93 13.22
CA PRO A 97 2.64 -0.61 14.50
C PRO A 97 3.67 -0.34 15.60
N LEU A 98 3.56 0.80 16.28
CA LEU A 98 4.42 1.21 17.40
C LEU A 98 3.59 1.55 18.64
N GLY A 99 4.06 1.16 19.82
CA GLY A 99 3.36 1.42 21.09
C GLY A 99 1.90 0.93 21.07
N ASP A 100 0.97 1.83 21.40
CA ASP A 100 -0.46 1.55 21.51
C ASP A 100 -1.14 1.22 20.17
N GLU A 101 -0.46 1.44 19.04
CA GLU A 101 -0.93 1.02 17.72
C GLU A 101 -0.96 -0.50 17.53
N ARG A 102 -0.40 -1.27 18.48
CA ARG A 102 -0.38 -2.74 18.42
C ARG A 102 -1.64 -3.41 18.96
N GLY A 103 -2.46 -2.67 19.72
CA GLY A 103 -3.67 -3.20 20.38
C GLY A 103 -4.96 -2.62 19.81
N GLY A 104 -5.90 -3.50 19.48
CA GLY A 104 -7.24 -3.17 19.00
C GLY A 104 -7.93 -4.41 18.43
N ASP A 105 -9.06 -4.20 17.76
CA ASP A 105 -9.94 -5.26 17.26
C ASP A 105 -9.20 -6.25 16.34
N VAL A 106 -8.31 -5.74 15.48
CA VAL A 106 -7.42 -6.55 14.64
C VAL A 106 -5.98 -6.17 14.92
N SER A 107 -5.43 -6.68 16.02
CA SER A 107 -4.09 -6.33 16.51
C SER A 107 -2.99 -6.52 15.44
N ASN A 108 -1.90 -5.74 15.57
CA ASN A 108 -0.71 -5.82 14.69
C ASN A 108 -0.95 -5.39 13.22
N VAL A 109 -1.88 -4.45 13.01
CA VAL A 109 -2.24 -3.89 11.70
C VAL A 109 -1.98 -2.39 11.64
N ILE A 110 -1.29 -1.94 10.60
CA ILE A 110 -1.37 -0.56 10.08
C ILE A 110 -1.90 -0.60 8.65
N PHE A 111 -2.83 0.29 8.32
CA PHE A 111 -3.43 0.40 7.00
C PHE A 111 -3.64 1.87 6.59
N SER A 112 -3.49 2.21 5.32
CA SER A 112 -3.76 3.56 4.80
C SER A 112 -4.40 3.50 3.44
N ASN A 113 -5.42 4.34 3.25
CA ASN A 113 -6.15 4.56 2.00
C ASN A 113 -6.37 6.05 1.72
N GLY A 114 -5.68 6.93 2.46
CA GLY A 114 -5.85 8.38 2.37
C GLY A 114 -4.57 9.12 2.68
N VAL A 115 -4.19 10.01 1.76
CA VAL A 115 -3.08 10.95 1.91
C VAL A 115 -3.55 12.32 1.44
N ALA A 116 -2.97 13.39 1.98
CA ALA A 116 -3.22 14.75 1.54
C ALA A 116 -1.91 15.52 1.43
N VAL A 117 -1.74 16.26 0.33
CA VAL A 117 -0.60 17.16 0.15
C VAL A 117 -1.07 18.58 0.40
N ARG A 118 -0.38 19.32 1.27
CA ARG A 118 -0.66 20.73 1.57
C ARG A 118 0.64 21.53 1.51
N GLY A 119 0.86 22.25 0.41
CA GLY A 119 2.13 22.91 0.16
C GLY A 119 3.23 21.85 -0.03
N GLU A 120 4.27 21.91 0.81
CA GLU A 120 5.38 20.96 0.80
C GLU A 120 5.18 19.79 1.78
N GLU A 121 4.10 19.80 2.57
CA GLU A 121 3.82 18.78 3.57
C GLU A 121 2.93 17.65 3.02
N LEU A 122 3.26 16.41 3.39
CA LEU A 122 2.48 15.22 3.08
C LEU A 122 1.86 14.67 4.37
N PHE A 123 0.54 14.65 4.44
CA PHE A 123 -0.22 14.05 5.52
C PHE A 123 -0.62 12.63 5.15
N ILE A 124 -0.18 11.64 5.91
CA ILE A 124 -0.54 10.23 5.74
C ILE A 124 -1.53 9.85 6.82
N TYR A 125 -2.78 9.62 6.43
CA TYR A 125 -3.82 9.15 7.34
C TYR A 125 -3.80 7.63 7.34
N TYR A 126 -3.56 7.04 8.50
CA TYR A 126 -3.46 5.58 8.64
C TYR A 126 -4.24 5.10 9.86
N ALA A 127 -4.83 3.91 9.75
CA ALA A 127 -5.50 3.24 10.84
C ALA A 127 -4.53 2.31 11.58
N SER A 128 -4.71 2.18 12.89
CA SER A 128 -4.11 1.09 13.67
C SER A 128 -5.17 0.10 14.15
N CYS A 129 -4.87 -1.18 13.99
CA CYS A 129 -5.66 -2.32 14.47
C CYS A 129 -7.13 -2.34 14.01
N ASP A 130 -7.43 -1.78 12.84
CA ASP A 130 -8.80 -1.57 12.33
C ASP A 130 -9.72 -0.84 13.33
N THR A 131 -9.13 -0.03 14.23
CA THR A 131 -9.86 0.55 15.37
C THR A 131 -9.86 2.08 15.38
N ARG A 132 -8.72 2.72 15.06
CA ARG A 132 -8.54 4.16 15.23
C ARG A 132 -7.64 4.75 14.16
N MET A 133 -7.86 6.03 13.86
CA MET A 133 -7.11 6.80 12.86
C MET A 133 -5.97 7.60 13.51
N HIS A 134 -4.87 7.72 12.76
CA HIS A 134 -3.67 8.49 13.08
C HIS A 134 -3.29 9.37 11.87
N VAL A 135 -2.34 10.28 12.10
CA VAL A 135 -1.72 11.08 11.04
C VAL A 135 -0.20 11.12 11.24
N ALA A 136 0.54 10.96 10.15
CA ALA A 136 1.97 11.23 10.07
C ALA A 136 2.25 12.32 9.02
N THR A 137 3.29 13.12 9.24
CA THR A 137 3.72 14.25 8.38
C THR A 137 5.20 14.16 8.05
#